data_AF-A0AA41Q0A8-F1
#
_entry.id   AF-A0AA41Q0A8-F1
#
_cell.length_a   1.000
_cell.length_b   1.000
_cell.length_c   1.000
_cell.angle_alpha   90.00
_cell.angle_beta   90.00
_cell.angle_gamma   90.00
#
_symmetry.space_group_name_H-M   'P 1'
#
loop_
_entity.id
_entity.type
_entity.pdbx_description
1 polymer ?
#
loop_
_entity_poly.entity_id
_entity_poly.type
_entity_poly.pdbx_seq_one_letter_code
_entity_poly.pdbx_strand_id
1 'polypeptide(L)'
;MSSHEAAMPGWNLGVRLVLELGSFAALGWAGWQMGGGGVGGVLLATVLPLAAMVLWGTFAVPGDPSRSGKAPVPVSGAVRLAVEYAVFGGAVVALASQGAYVAAGVFAAVNVLHAAFGVPRLKWLLRYRVAA
;
A
#
# COMPACT_ATOMS: atom_id res chain seq x y z
N MET A 1 2.47 21.09 11.99
CA MET A 1 2.54 19.69 12.45
C MET A 1 3.81 19.11 11.87
N SER A 2 4.79 18.84 12.72
CA SER A 2 6.09 18.32 12.30
C SER A 2 5.98 16.83 11.92
N SER A 3 6.95 16.29 11.19
CA SER A 3 7.00 14.86 10.87
C SER A 3 7.08 13.98 12.12
N HIS A 4 7.68 14.47 13.21
CA HIS A 4 7.77 13.75 14.48
C HIS A 4 6.41 13.57 15.16
N GLU A 5 5.53 14.57 15.08
CA GLU A 5 4.15 14.48 15.60
C GLU A 5 3.26 13.55 14.76
N ALA A 6 3.66 13.29 13.52
CA ALA A 6 2.98 12.40 12.59
C ALA A 6 3.46 10.94 12.68
N ALA A 7 4.42 10.63 13.56
CA ALA A 7 4.97 9.29 13.70
C ALA A 7 3.90 8.30 14.22
N MET A 8 3.84 7.12 13.60
CA MET A 8 2.97 6.04 14.05
C MET A 8 3.71 5.18 15.08
N PRO A 9 2.99 4.55 16.03
CA PRO A 9 3.57 3.57 16.94
C PRO A 9 4.23 2.41 16.18
N GLY A 10 5.33 1.87 16.70
CA GLY A 10 6.11 0.80 16.05
C GLY A 10 5.29 -0.45 15.72
N TRP A 11 4.34 -0.84 16.57
CA TRP A 11 3.44 -1.96 16.29
C TRP A 11 2.56 -1.72 15.05
N ASN A 12 2.11 -0.48 14.83
CA ASN A 12 1.29 -0.12 13.68
C ASN A 12 2.12 -0.10 12.39
N LEU A 13 3.43 0.20 12.48
CA LEU A 13 4.38 -0.01 11.39
C LEU A 13 4.57 -1.51 11.08
N GLY A 14 4.58 -2.37 12.10
CA GLY A 14 4.57 -3.82 11.93
C GLY A 14 3.32 -4.31 11.18
N VAL A 15 2.14 -3.83 11.57
CA VAL A 15 0.88 -4.12 10.85
C VAL A 15 0.95 -3.63 9.40
N ARG A 16 1.46 -2.42 9.18
CA ARG A 16 1.66 -1.86 7.84
C ARG A 16 2.56 -2.74 6.97
N LEU A 17 3.66 -3.24 7.53
CA LEU A 17 4.58 -4.13 6.82
C LEU A 17 3.88 -5.43 6.41
N VAL A 18 3.07 -6.01 7.29
CA VAL A 18 2.27 -7.21 6.97
C VAL A 18 1.25 -6.92 5.87
N LEU A 19 0.57 -5.78 5.91
CA LEU A 19 -0.32 -5.34 4.83
C LEU A 19 0.42 -5.14 3.51
N GLU A 20 1.62 -4.57 3.53
CA GLU A 20 2.46 -4.36 2.35
C GLU A 20 2.84 -5.70 1.68
N LEU A 21 3.39 -6.64 2.46
CA LEU A 21 3.73 -7.97 1.96
C LEU A 21 2.49 -8.74 1.49
N GLY A 22 1.39 -8.67 2.26
CA GLY A 22 0.12 -9.30 1.92
C GLY A 22 -0.48 -8.73 0.63
N SER A 23 -0.27 -7.44 0.35
CA SER A 23 -0.74 -6.83 -0.91
C SER A 23 -0.02 -7.40 -2.12
N PHE A 24 1.30 -7.53 -2.04
CA PHE A 24 2.08 -8.10 -3.14
C PHE A 24 1.74 -9.58 -3.35
N ALA A 25 1.55 -10.34 -2.27
CA ALA A 25 1.11 -11.73 -2.33
C ALA A 25 -0.29 -11.86 -2.96
N ALA A 26 -1.25 -11.03 -2.55
CA ALA A 26 -2.61 -11.03 -3.09
C ALA A 26 -2.64 -10.70 -4.59
N LEU A 27 -1.87 -9.69 -5.02
CA LEU A 27 -1.75 -9.31 -6.44
C LEU A 27 -1.08 -10.41 -7.26
N GLY A 28 -0.02 -11.04 -6.74
CA GLY A 28 0.65 -12.16 -7.41
C GLY A 28 -0.27 -13.37 -7.56
N TRP A 29 -1.00 -13.72 -6.50
CA TRP A 29 -1.97 -14.81 -6.53
C TRP A 29 -3.10 -14.54 -7.53
N ALA A 30 -3.70 -13.34 -7.49
CA ALA A 30 -4.74 -12.97 -8.45
C ALA A 30 -4.20 -12.95 -9.90
N GLY A 31 -2.97 -12.47 -10.11
CA GLY A 31 -2.32 -12.51 -11.43
C GLY A 31 -2.16 -13.92 -11.98
N TRP A 32 -1.72 -14.87 -11.14
CA TRP A 32 -1.62 -16.27 -11.53
C TRP A 32 -2.98 -16.84 -11.99
N GLN A 33 -4.04 -16.58 -11.22
CA GLN A 33 -5.39 -17.03 -11.53
C GLN A 33 -5.95 -16.38 -12.80
N MET A 34 -5.76 -15.06 -12.97
CA MET A 34 -6.19 -14.30 -14.16
C MET A 34 -5.52 -14.79 -15.44
N GLY A 35 -4.27 -15.24 -15.35
CA GLY A 35 -3.51 -15.73 -16.49
C GLY A 35 -3.87 -17.16 -16.92
N GLY A 36 -4.80 -17.83 -16.24
CA GLY A 36 -5.24 -19.20 -16.57
C GLY A 36 -4.19 -20.29 -16.32
N GLY A 37 -3.16 -19.99 -15.53
CA GLY A 37 -1.98 -20.85 -15.37
C GLY A 37 -0.98 -20.78 -16.54
N GLY A 38 0.14 -21.50 -16.42
CA GLY A 38 1.19 -21.51 -17.44
C GLY A 38 1.91 -20.16 -17.60
N VAL A 39 2.34 -19.84 -18.82
CA VAL A 39 3.16 -18.65 -19.10
C VAL A 39 2.41 -17.34 -18.80
N GLY A 40 1.13 -17.26 -19.16
CA GLY A 40 0.28 -16.09 -18.87
C GLY A 40 0.11 -15.85 -17.37
N GLY A 41 -0.10 -16.94 -16.61
CA GLY A 41 -0.15 -16.92 -15.15
C GLY A 41 1.15 -16.42 -14.53
N VAL A 42 2.31 -16.96 -14.94
CA VAL A 42 3.62 -16.52 -14.44
C VAL A 42 3.86 -15.04 -14.74
N LEU A 43 3.55 -14.59 -15.96
CA LEU A 43 3.69 -13.19 -16.37
C LEU A 43 2.88 -12.25 -15.46
N LEU A 44 1.58 -12.50 -15.30
CA LEU A 44 0.72 -11.63 -14.49
C LEU A 44 1.04 -11.71 -13.00
N ALA A 45 1.36 -12.89 -12.48
CA ALA A 45 1.78 -13.08 -11.08
C ALA A 45 3.08 -12.33 -10.75
N THR A 46 3.89 -12.00 -11.75
CA THR A 46 5.14 -11.25 -11.59
C THR A 46 4.92 -9.76 -11.82
N VAL A 47 4.26 -9.37 -12.91
CA VAL A 47 4.11 -7.98 -13.33
C VAL A 47 3.23 -7.18 -12.37
N LEU A 48 2.11 -7.74 -11.88
CA LEU A 48 1.21 -7.03 -10.98
C LEU A 48 1.88 -6.61 -9.65
N PRO A 49 2.51 -7.52 -8.88
CA PRO A 49 3.20 -7.11 -7.66
C PRO A 49 4.41 -6.22 -7.93
N LEU A 50 5.17 -6.43 -9.03
CA LEU A 50 6.28 -5.54 -9.41
C LEU A 50 5.80 -4.13 -9.68
N ALA A 51 4.72 -3.94 -10.44
CA ALA A 51 4.13 -2.64 -10.67
C ALA A 51 3.72 -1.97 -9.35
N ALA A 52 3.08 -2.71 -8.45
CA ALA A 52 2.72 -2.20 -7.13
C ALA A 52 3.95 -1.81 -6.28
N MET A 53 5.00 -2.64 -6.27
CA MET A 53 6.26 -2.34 -5.57
C MET A 53 6.93 -1.09 -6.13
N VAL A 54 6.96 -0.93 -7.46
CA VAL A 54 7.51 0.27 -8.11
C VAL A 54 6.70 1.50 -7.73
N LEU A 55 5.37 1.45 -7.83
CA LEU A 55 4.49 2.56 -7.41
C LEU A 55 4.72 2.93 -5.94
N TRP A 56 4.75 1.94 -5.06
CA TRP A 56 4.91 2.11 -3.63
C TRP A 56 6.29 2.64 -3.22
N GLY A 57 7.36 2.13 -3.83
CA GLY A 57 8.74 2.47 -3.52
C GLY A 57 9.17 3.81 -4.12
N THR A 58 8.67 4.14 -5.31
CA THR A 58 9.13 5.29 -6.10
C THR A 58 8.46 6.60 -5.68
N PHE A 59 7.12 6.59 -5.58
CA PHE A 59 6.34 7.80 -5.28
C PHE A 59 6.18 7.95 -3.76
N ALA A 60 6.94 8.89 -3.19
CA ALA A 60 6.95 9.08 -1.74
C ALA A 60 6.92 10.55 -1.34
N VAL A 61 6.51 10.79 -0.10
CA VAL A 61 6.61 12.11 0.53
C VAL A 61 7.96 12.22 1.24
N PRO A 62 8.78 13.24 0.93
CA PRO A 62 10.03 13.50 1.65
C PRO A 62 9.82 13.61 3.16
N GLY A 63 10.66 12.93 3.94
CA GLY A 63 10.62 13.01 5.40
C GLY A 63 9.41 12.32 6.06
N ASP A 64 8.68 11.47 5.32
CA ASP A 64 7.60 10.66 5.88
C ASP A 64 8.13 9.72 6.99
N PRO A 65 7.67 9.88 8.25
CA PRO A 65 8.21 9.16 9.41
C PRO A 65 7.90 7.66 9.41
N SER A 66 7.00 7.22 8.52
CA SER A 66 6.58 5.82 8.42
C SER A 66 7.45 4.97 7.48
N ARG A 67 8.47 5.57 6.88
CA ARG A 67 9.42 4.95 5.96
C ARG A 67 10.79 5.62 6.10
N SER A 68 11.74 5.25 5.25
CA SER A 68 13.12 5.76 5.28
C SER A 68 13.26 7.28 5.07
N GLY A 69 12.17 8.01 4.81
CA GLY A 69 12.19 9.43 4.44
C GLY A 69 12.73 9.74 3.05
N LYS A 70 13.32 8.75 2.35
CA LYS A 70 13.77 8.89 0.96
C LYS A 70 12.58 8.91 0.01
N ALA A 71 12.61 9.83 -0.94
CA ALA A 71 11.60 9.96 -1.98
C ALA A 71 12.28 10.04 -3.36
N PRO A 72 12.45 8.90 -4.05
CA PRO A 72 13.02 8.90 -5.41
C PRO A 72 12.27 9.84 -6.35
N VAL A 73 10.93 9.78 -6.30
CA VAL A 73 10.05 10.76 -6.93
C VAL A 73 9.20 11.43 -5.84
N PRO A 74 9.53 12.67 -5.44
CA PRO A 74 8.75 13.43 -4.47
C PRO A 74 7.33 13.71 -4.99
N VAL A 75 6.33 13.38 -4.18
CA VAL A 75 4.91 13.63 -4.52
C VAL A 75 4.16 14.30 -3.38
N SER A 76 2.99 14.86 -3.68
CA SER A 76 2.11 15.42 -2.66
C SER A 76 1.57 14.30 -1.76
N GLY A 77 1.16 14.63 -0.53
CA GLY A 77 0.63 13.60 0.35
C GLY A 77 -0.71 13.05 -0.11
N ALA A 78 -1.49 13.82 -0.89
CA ALA A 78 -2.70 13.31 -1.56
C ALA A 78 -2.37 12.23 -2.60
N VAL A 79 -1.35 12.45 -3.45
CA VAL A 79 -0.88 11.44 -4.40
C VAL A 79 -0.34 10.23 -3.67
N ARG A 80 0.40 10.43 -2.57
CA ARG A 80 0.88 9.31 -1.74
C ARG A 80 -0.26 8.49 -1.17
N LEU A 81 -1.31 9.12 -0.65
CA LEU A 81 -2.50 8.41 -0.15
C LEU A 81 -3.19 7.64 -1.28
N ALA A 82 -3.31 8.22 -2.48
CA ALA A 82 -3.86 7.52 -3.63
C ALA A 82 -3.05 6.25 -3.98
N VAL A 83 -1.71 6.33 -3.93
CA VAL A 83 -0.84 5.14 -4.09
C VAL A 83 -1.09 4.12 -2.97
N GLU A 84 -1.20 4.56 -1.71
CA GLU A 84 -1.45 3.66 -0.58
C GLU A 84 -2.80 2.93 -0.72
N TYR A 85 -3.85 3.65 -1.10
CA TYR A 85 -5.16 3.05 -1.38
C TYR A 85 -5.17 2.18 -2.63
N ALA A 86 -4.41 2.52 -3.68
CA ALA A 86 -4.30 1.69 -4.87
C ALA A 86 -3.65 0.34 -4.55
N VAL A 87 -2.60 0.31 -3.75
CA VAL A 87 -1.92 -0.93 -3.38
C VAL A 87 -2.76 -1.76 -2.40
N PHE A 88 -3.19 -1.17 -1.28
CA PHE A 88 -3.95 -1.91 -0.27
C PHE A 88 -5.38 -2.23 -0.70
N GLY A 89 -6.07 -1.29 -1.35
CA GLY A 89 -7.38 -1.52 -1.95
C GLY A 89 -7.31 -2.48 -3.13
N GLY A 90 -6.25 -2.38 -3.95
CA GLY A 90 -5.97 -3.34 -5.01
C GLY A 90 -5.83 -4.77 -4.50
N ALA A 91 -5.20 -4.98 -3.34
CA ALA A 91 -5.14 -6.29 -2.69
C ALA A 91 -6.52 -6.81 -2.26
N VAL A 92 -7.38 -5.95 -1.70
CA VAL A 92 -8.76 -6.32 -1.34
C VAL A 92 -9.55 -6.72 -2.59
N VAL A 93 -9.48 -5.93 -3.66
CA VAL A 93 -10.13 -6.22 -4.94
C VAL A 93 -9.59 -7.50 -5.55
N ALA A 94 -8.27 -7.70 -5.53
CA ALA A 94 -7.62 -8.91 -6.02
C ALA A 94 -8.16 -10.14 -5.29
N LEU A 95 -8.16 -10.15 -3.95
CA LEU A 95 -8.69 -11.26 -3.15
C LEU A 95 -10.17 -11.52 -3.43
N ALA A 96 -11.00 -10.48 -3.44
CA ALA A 96 -12.43 -10.59 -3.69
C ALA A 96 -12.74 -11.10 -5.10
N SER A 97 -11.99 -10.65 -6.12
CA SER A 97 -12.16 -11.08 -7.51
C SER A 97 -11.93 -12.58 -7.73
N GLN A 98 -11.15 -13.21 -6.84
CA GLN A 98 -10.86 -14.64 -6.86
C GLN A 98 -11.76 -15.43 -5.90
N GLY A 99 -12.80 -14.81 -5.34
CA GLY A 99 -13.75 -15.45 -4.42
C GLY A 99 -13.25 -15.60 -2.97
N ALA A 100 -12.07 -15.09 -2.63
CA ALA A 100 -11.51 -15.16 -1.29
C ALA A 100 -12.08 -14.07 -0.36
N TYR A 101 -13.42 -14.02 -0.23
CA TYR A 101 -14.13 -12.92 0.44
C TYR A 101 -13.78 -12.76 1.92
N VAL A 102 -13.55 -13.86 2.65
CA VAL A 102 -13.13 -13.78 4.06
C VAL A 102 -11.75 -13.14 4.17
N ALA A 103 -10.79 -13.56 3.34
CA ALA A 103 -9.46 -12.96 3.32
C ALA A 103 -9.52 -11.47 2.90
N ALA A 104 -10.32 -11.14 1.89
CA ALA A 104 -10.54 -9.76 1.46
C ALA A 104 -11.14 -8.90 2.59
N GLY A 105 -12.14 -9.41 3.30
CA GLY A 105 -12.79 -8.73 4.43
C GLY A 105 -11.84 -8.51 5.60
N VAL A 106 -11.07 -9.54 5.98
CA VAL A 106 -10.04 -9.42 7.03
C VAL A 106 -8.98 -8.40 6.62
N PHE A 107 -8.46 -8.49 5.40
CA PHE A 107 -7.45 -7.55 4.90
C PHE A 107 -7.97 -6.11 4.91
N ALA A 108 -9.20 -5.88 4.44
CA ALA A 108 -9.85 -4.58 4.48
C ALA A 108 -10.03 -4.06 5.91
N ALA A 109 -10.49 -4.90 6.83
CA ALA A 109 -10.68 -4.54 8.24
C ALA A 109 -9.35 -4.15 8.91
N VAL A 110 -8.29 -4.94 8.71
CA VAL A 110 -6.96 -4.63 9.23
C VAL A 110 -6.41 -3.34 8.62
N ASN A 111 -6.63 -3.11 7.32
CA ASN A 111 -6.23 -1.86 6.66
C ASN A 111 -6.97 -0.62 7.23
N VAL A 112 -8.28 -0.74 7.50
CA VAL A 112 -9.05 0.32 8.14
C VAL A 112 -8.56 0.59 9.56
N LEU A 113 -8.29 -0.46 10.35
CA LEU A 113 -7.73 -0.31 11.69
C LEU A 113 -6.35 0.36 11.64
N HIS A 114 -5.46 -0.11 10.76
CA HIS A 114 -4.16 0.51 10.53
C HIS A 114 -4.27 2.01 10.25
N ALA A 115 -5.19 2.39 9.34
CA ALA A 115 -5.45 3.78 9.00
C ALA A 115 -6.00 4.58 10.19
N ALA A 116 -6.89 4.00 11.01
CA ALA A 116 -7.42 4.63 12.21
C ALA A 116 -6.33 4.94 13.25
N PHE A 117 -5.38 4.01 13.45
CA PHE A 117 -4.22 4.23 14.32
C PHE A 117 -3.13 5.12 13.67
N GLY A 118 -3.29 5.47 12.40
CA GLY A 118 -2.41 6.36 11.63
C GLY A 118 -2.95 7.77 11.43
N VAL A 119 -4.07 8.16 12.06
CA VAL A 119 -4.76 9.45 11.80
C VAL A 119 -3.85 10.69 11.85
N PRO A 120 -2.92 10.86 12.81
CA PRO A 120 -1.98 11.98 12.79
C PRO A 120 -1.17 12.05 11.50
N ARG A 121 -0.68 10.90 11.01
CA ARG A 121 0.04 10.79 9.74
C ARG A 121 -0.85 11.12 8.54
N LEU A 122 -2.09 10.61 8.51
CA LEU A 122 -3.02 10.93 7.41
C LEU A 122 -3.29 12.44 7.34
N LYS A 123 -3.54 13.09 8.47
CA LYS A 123 -3.73 14.55 8.54
C LYS A 123 -2.49 15.31 8.08
N TRP A 124 -1.29 14.83 8.42
CA TRP A 124 -0.03 15.40 7.94
C TRP A 124 0.11 15.29 6.43
N LEU A 125 -0.11 14.09 5.86
CA LEU A 125 -0.05 13.86 4.41
C LEU A 125 -1.03 14.75 3.65
N LEU A 126 -2.28 14.87 4.11
CA LEU A 126 -3.28 15.70 3.44
C LEU A 126 -2.92 17.19 3.40
N ARG A 127 -2.10 17.65 4.35
CA ARG A 127 -1.58 19.03 4.38
C ARG A 127 -0.29 19.18 3.58
N TYR A 128 0.48 18.11 3.40
CA TYR A 128 1.72 18.16 2.64
C TYR A 128 1.46 18.55 1.18
N ARG A 129 2.23 19.52 0.70
CA ARG A 129 2.29 19.97 -0.69
C ARG A 129 3.74 19.90 -1.13
N VAL A 130 3.97 19.46 -2.36
CA VAL A 130 5.31 19.56 -2.97
C VAL A 130 5.58 21.04 -3.21
N ALA A 131 6.73 21.54 -2.78
CA ALA A 131 7.19 22.86 -3.15
C ALA A 131 7.46 22.86 -4.66
N ALA A 132 6.80 23.77 -5.39
CA ALA A 132 7.04 23.98 -6.82
C ALA A 132 8.41 24.60 -7.07
#